data_AF-A0A316BEZ1-F1
#
_entry.id   AF-A0A316BEZ1-F1
#
_cell.length_a   1.000
_cell.length_b   1.000
_cell.length_c   1.000
_cell.angle_alpha   90.00
_cell.angle_beta   90.00
_cell.angle_gamma   90.00
#
_symmetry.space_group_name_H-M   'P 1'
#
loop_
_entity.id
_entity.type
_entity.pdbx_description
1 polymer ?
#
loop_
_entity_poly.entity_id
_entity_poly.type
_entity_poly.pdbx_seq_one_letter_code
_entity_poly.pdbx_strand_id
1 'polypeptide(L)'
;MLRYIIGVTLVAAAIMLIRRLASGRMLKKHQYAIWLLIPVYMIVSPFLKISVPIADELSSFIPVTVEKAVYENAYINDVFELEKADSEDIVFEQAKEQGQAVQNQAVNNEVTANKAVRKPVSTGAVLNGIYITVTAAIVVALTAYNAGFVIFCRRNRKYLGTDPESGLDVYGISHRGVPFLLFNKIYVDQDPSKTSEYAICHEACHYKHRDFLWVIVRHLVLALNWYNPVIWAAFILSGRDCELACDEEVISVYGGEYAETYAENLVMQMQRKSEFYRFTMTTGMRSGYKSMMRRIVSIKHPAKKSYKVIALSVAALIVVSGFTVLDPKAAENDQSIIDEIVSDAIIEAPVKRAAPFDYEIQKPAVKQISSNEKEVTFYRDGNAVKAKFMLPEGSGPYKTVVIRGEFESSFREYNKITAALNQNGYATLQLKNTHESEIIRRSGGSGNKTMADVYFEEVLDQFAVIDEMRYIPEIDMDNIYLWGQDLGGIISLYTGIERQDEIKGMIIVQPYLNDYQSLAFSKDPELFVRLYDLLPDCTVPTVIMEPENGLLSASRKAVSSMPDGELILFEGVLTKYDHAAENNIGELTLAALKNWDR
;
A
#
# COMPACT_ATOMS: atom_id res chain seq x y z
N MET A 1 1.11 10.36 6.14
CA MET A 1 2.35 9.57 6.40
C MET A 1 2.92 9.00 5.11
N LEU A 2 2.17 8.20 4.34
CA LEU A 2 2.71 7.54 3.14
C LEU A 2 3.28 8.49 2.07
N ARG A 3 2.56 9.58 1.76
CA ARG A 3 3.05 10.64 0.86
C ARG A 3 4.43 11.19 1.26
N TYR A 4 4.64 11.37 2.56
CA TYR A 4 5.92 11.83 3.09
C TYR A 4 7.02 10.77 2.90
N ILE A 5 6.72 9.50 3.18
CA ILE A 5 7.65 8.38 3.01
C ILE A 5 8.11 8.27 1.55
N ILE A 6 7.15 8.29 0.62
CA ILE A 6 7.43 8.17 -0.81
C ILE A 6 8.23 9.38 -1.30
N GLY A 7 7.80 10.59 -0.93
CA GLY A 7 8.51 11.81 -1.32
C GLY A 7 9.96 11.85 -0.84
N VAL A 8 10.20 11.53 0.44
CA VAL A 8 11.57 11.45 1.00
C VAL A 8 12.40 10.38 0.28
N THR A 9 11.79 9.25 -0.08
CA THR A 9 12.44 8.16 -0.83
C THR A 9 12.83 8.60 -2.25
N LEU A 10 11.91 9.24 -2.97
CA LEU A 10 12.13 9.72 -4.34
C LEU A 10 13.22 10.79 -4.38
N VAL A 11 13.19 11.75 -3.46
CA VAL A 11 14.24 12.78 -3.34
C VAL A 11 15.60 12.14 -3.08
N ALA A 12 15.69 11.19 -2.14
CA ALA A 12 16.94 10.50 -1.85
C ALA A 12 17.45 9.70 -3.07
N ALA A 13 16.57 9.00 -3.78
CA ALA A 13 16.91 8.26 -4.99
C ALA A 13 17.37 9.17 -6.14
N ALA A 14 16.69 10.31 -6.34
CA ALA A 14 17.07 11.31 -7.35
C ALA A 14 18.46 11.89 -7.05
N ILE A 15 18.75 12.25 -5.79
CA ILE A 15 20.08 12.70 -5.37
C ILE A 15 21.14 11.64 -5.65
N MET A 16 20.85 10.37 -5.35
CA MET A 16 21.77 9.26 -5.64
C MET A 16 22.04 9.09 -7.13
N LEU A 17 21.02 9.25 -7.98
CA LEU A 17 21.15 9.19 -9.43
C LEU A 17 21.98 10.36 -9.96
N ILE A 18 21.67 11.59 -9.57
CA ILE A 18 22.42 12.79 -9.99
C ILE A 18 23.87 12.69 -9.55
N ARG A 19 24.12 12.26 -8.31
CA ARG A 19 25.46 11.98 -7.79
C ARG A 19 26.22 10.99 -8.66
N ARG A 20 25.56 9.93 -9.14
CA ARG A 20 26.18 8.92 -10.01
C ARG A 20 26.50 9.48 -11.39
N LEU A 21 25.58 10.23 -12.00
CA LEU A 21 25.74 10.81 -13.33
C LEU A 21 26.76 11.96 -13.36
N ALA A 22 26.86 12.72 -12.27
CA ALA A 22 27.79 13.84 -12.13
C ALA A 22 29.19 13.43 -11.63
N SER A 23 29.42 12.13 -11.40
CA SER A 23 30.70 11.63 -10.88
C SER A 23 31.88 12.05 -11.77
N GLY A 24 32.85 12.75 -11.18
CA GLY A 24 34.05 13.27 -11.86
C GLY A 24 33.88 14.63 -12.56
N ARG A 25 32.65 15.17 -12.62
CA ARG A 25 32.35 16.48 -13.25
C ARG A 25 32.01 17.58 -12.24
N MET A 26 32.02 17.26 -10.96
CA MET A 26 31.59 18.12 -9.87
C MET A 26 32.56 18.04 -8.68
N LEU A 27 32.84 19.20 -8.08
CA LEU A 27 33.62 19.28 -6.83
C LEU A 27 32.96 18.47 -5.72
N LYS A 28 33.78 17.83 -4.88
CA LYS A 28 33.32 16.98 -3.79
C LYS A 28 32.54 17.74 -2.74
N LYS A 29 32.89 19.00 -2.47
CA LYS A 29 32.09 19.87 -1.61
C LYS A 29 30.65 20.11 -2.11
N HIS A 30 30.45 20.24 -3.43
CA HIS A 30 29.10 20.40 -4.00
C HIS A 30 28.34 19.07 -4.00
N GLN A 31 29.04 17.97 -4.31
CA GLN A 31 28.48 16.62 -4.20
C GLN A 31 27.95 16.36 -2.78
N TYR A 32 28.71 16.79 -1.79
CA TYR A 32 28.35 16.70 -0.38
C TYR A 32 27.16 17.61 -0.02
N ALA A 33 27.17 18.86 -0.50
CA ALA A 33 26.11 19.84 -0.20
C ALA A 33 24.72 19.43 -0.72
N ILE A 34 24.63 18.66 -1.82
CA ILE A 34 23.35 18.19 -2.38
C ILE A 34 22.57 17.32 -1.37
N TRP A 35 23.24 16.68 -0.41
CA TRP A 35 22.54 15.90 0.61
C TRP A 35 21.67 16.76 1.57
N LEU A 36 21.92 18.07 1.66
CA LEU A 36 21.12 19.03 2.44
C LEU A 36 19.68 19.15 1.92
N LEU A 37 19.44 18.74 0.68
CA LEU A 37 18.12 18.74 0.06
C LEU A 37 17.13 17.77 0.73
N ILE A 38 17.60 16.66 1.32
CA ILE A 38 16.74 15.70 2.04
C ILE A 38 16.11 16.34 3.29
N PRO A 39 16.88 16.86 4.27
CA PRO A 39 16.29 17.49 5.45
C PRO A 39 15.51 18.75 5.11
N VAL A 40 15.91 19.54 4.09
CA VAL A 40 15.12 20.67 3.61
C VAL A 40 13.76 20.21 3.10
N TYR A 41 13.72 19.16 2.27
CA TYR A 41 12.47 18.57 1.82
C TYR A 41 11.61 18.08 2.99
N MET A 42 12.21 17.40 3.98
CA MET A 42 11.48 16.92 5.17
C MET A 42 10.86 18.07 5.99
N ILE A 43 11.52 19.23 6.06
CA ILE A 43 11.00 20.41 6.76
C ILE A 43 9.88 21.08 5.97
N VAL A 44 10.02 21.15 4.64
CA VAL A 44 9.10 21.89 3.76
C VAL A 44 7.87 21.06 3.39
N SER A 45 8.02 19.74 3.23
CA SER A 45 6.97 18.82 2.78
C SER A 45 5.69 18.86 3.63
N PRO A 46 5.71 18.99 4.97
CA PRO A 46 4.48 19.14 5.77
C PRO A 46 3.67 20.40 5.46
N PHE A 47 4.31 21.45 4.92
CA PHE A 47 3.68 22.72 4.60
C PHE A 47 3.24 22.84 3.14
N LEU A 48 3.75 21.98 2.26
CA LEU A 48 3.33 21.90 0.87
C LEU A 48 2.29 20.76 0.74
N LYS A 49 1.05 21.10 0.39
CA LYS A 49 0.00 20.12 0.07
C LYS A 49 0.28 19.48 -1.30
N ILE A 50 1.32 18.66 -1.33
CA ILE A 50 1.85 17.95 -2.49
C ILE A 50 1.02 16.68 -2.67
N SER A 51 0.18 16.64 -3.71
CA SER A 51 -0.50 15.41 -4.15
C SER A 51 0.53 14.53 -4.86
N VAL A 52 1.03 13.50 -4.18
CA VAL A 52 1.92 12.51 -4.82
C VAL A 52 1.00 11.48 -5.50
N PRO A 53 0.91 11.43 -6.84
CA PRO A 53 -0.03 10.55 -7.54
C PRO A 53 0.19 9.08 -7.18
N ILE A 54 1.47 8.69 -7.07
CA ILE A 54 1.91 7.33 -6.73
C ILE A 54 1.60 6.99 -5.27
N ALA A 55 1.42 7.98 -4.37
CA ALA A 55 1.21 7.66 -2.96
C ALA A 55 -0.18 7.13 -2.66
N ASP A 56 -1.18 7.54 -3.44
CA ASP A 56 -2.54 7.04 -3.29
C ASP A 56 -2.64 5.61 -3.89
N GLU A 57 -1.92 5.33 -4.98
CA GLU A 57 -1.70 3.97 -5.50
C GLU A 57 -0.85 3.10 -4.55
N LEU A 58 0.26 3.58 -4.00
CA LEU A 58 1.11 2.75 -3.12
C LEU A 58 0.44 2.45 -1.77
N SER A 59 -0.56 3.25 -1.33
CA SER A 59 -1.34 2.94 -0.13
C SER A 59 -2.19 1.70 -0.30
N SER A 60 -2.64 1.40 -1.52
CA SER A 60 -3.34 0.14 -1.79
C SER A 60 -2.38 -1.05 -1.88
N PHE A 61 -1.08 -0.82 -2.12
CA PHE A 61 -0.05 -1.86 -2.20
C PHE A 61 0.67 -2.21 -0.88
N ILE A 62 0.57 -1.39 0.18
CA ILE A 62 1.11 -1.78 1.51
C ILE A 62 0.01 -2.59 2.22
N PRO A 63 0.13 -3.93 2.32
CA PRO A 63 -0.84 -4.70 3.05
C PRO A 63 -0.66 -4.34 4.52
N VAL A 64 -1.70 -3.78 5.16
CA VAL A 64 -1.76 -3.60 6.61
C VAL A 64 -1.91 -5.00 7.23
N THR A 65 -0.79 -5.73 7.31
CA THR A 65 -0.73 -7.12 7.80
C THR A 65 -1.00 -7.25 9.30
N VAL A 66 -1.18 -6.13 10.02
CA VAL A 66 -1.42 -6.11 11.47
C VAL A 66 -2.90 -5.87 11.80
N GLU A 67 -3.65 -5.19 10.94
CA GLU A 67 -5.10 -5.03 11.11
C GLU A 67 -5.77 -6.40 11.04
N LYS A 68 -5.35 -7.22 10.07
CA LYS A 68 -5.82 -8.60 9.91
C LYS A 68 -5.60 -9.45 11.15
N ALA A 69 -4.46 -9.31 11.85
CA ALA A 69 -4.15 -10.11 13.04
C ALA A 69 -4.91 -9.69 14.30
N VAL A 70 -5.28 -8.41 14.45
CA VAL A 70 -6.09 -7.93 15.58
C VAL A 70 -7.57 -8.22 15.35
N TYR A 71 -8.05 -8.09 14.11
CA TYR A 71 -9.38 -8.54 13.70
C TYR A 71 -9.49 -10.08 13.80
N GLU A 72 -8.50 -10.85 13.35
CA GLU A 72 -8.47 -12.32 13.46
C GLU A 72 -8.48 -12.79 14.93
N ASN A 73 -7.79 -12.12 15.86
CA ASN A 73 -7.82 -12.53 17.27
C ASN A 73 -9.10 -12.12 18.02
N ALA A 74 -9.77 -11.04 17.60
CA ALA A 74 -11.11 -10.71 18.10
C ALA A 74 -12.15 -11.70 17.52
N TYR A 75 -12.04 -12.03 16.23
CA TYR A 75 -12.90 -12.99 15.54
C TYR A 75 -12.73 -14.42 16.04
N ILE A 76 -11.50 -14.88 16.33
CA ILE A 76 -11.28 -16.24 16.86
C ILE A 76 -11.96 -16.41 18.22
N ASN A 77 -12.00 -15.37 19.06
CA ASN A 77 -12.70 -15.42 20.34
C ASN A 77 -14.23 -15.37 20.16
N ASP A 78 -14.76 -14.56 19.24
CA ASP A 78 -16.19 -14.54 18.92
C ASP A 78 -16.65 -15.85 18.25
N VAL A 79 -15.84 -16.46 17.39
CA VAL A 79 -16.11 -17.76 16.73
C VAL A 79 -16.11 -18.90 17.76
N PHE A 80 -15.22 -18.87 18.76
CA PHE A 80 -15.22 -19.86 19.84
C PHE A 80 -16.41 -19.71 20.80
N GLU A 81 -16.94 -18.50 20.98
CA GLU A 81 -18.19 -18.27 21.73
C GLU A 81 -19.43 -18.69 20.93
N LEU A 82 -19.41 -18.52 19.60
CA LEU A 82 -20.52 -18.93 18.70
C LEU A 82 -20.65 -20.45 18.53
N GLU A 83 -19.54 -21.20 18.44
CA GLU A 83 -19.59 -22.67 18.43
C GLU A 83 -20.09 -23.23 19.77
N LYS A 84 -19.82 -22.53 20.88
CA LYS A 84 -20.38 -22.89 22.19
C LYS A 84 -21.87 -22.60 22.27
N ALA A 85 -22.33 -21.45 21.77
CA ALA A 85 -23.73 -21.07 21.75
C ALA A 85 -24.59 -22.04 20.90
N ASP A 86 -24.12 -22.44 19.71
CA ASP A 86 -24.81 -23.43 18.87
C ASP A 86 -24.88 -24.81 19.54
N SER A 87 -23.88 -25.19 20.33
CA SER A 87 -23.89 -26.45 21.08
C SER A 87 -24.83 -26.42 22.30
N GLU A 88 -25.01 -25.25 22.93
CA GLU A 88 -25.89 -25.07 24.09
C GLU A 88 -27.37 -24.94 23.66
N ASP A 89 -27.66 -24.31 22.51
CA ASP A 89 -29.02 -24.18 21.98
C ASP A 89 -29.59 -25.51 21.43
N ILE A 90 -28.75 -26.40 20.89
CA ILE A 90 -29.16 -27.77 20.50
C ILE A 90 -29.56 -28.59 21.74
N VAL A 91 -28.86 -28.40 22.87
CA VAL A 91 -29.21 -29.04 24.15
C VAL A 91 -30.48 -28.42 24.73
N PHE A 92 -30.69 -27.11 24.55
CA PHE A 92 -31.89 -26.41 25.04
C PHE A 92 -33.16 -26.75 24.25
N GLU A 93 -33.09 -26.96 22.94
CA GLU A 93 -34.24 -27.44 22.15
C GLU A 93 -34.60 -28.90 22.46
N GLN A 94 -33.60 -29.79 22.64
CA GLN A 94 -33.86 -31.17 23.06
C GLN A 94 -34.42 -31.26 24.49
N ALA A 95 -34.05 -30.34 25.39
CA ALA A 95 -34.61 -30.25 26.74
C ALA A 95 -36.04 -29.65 26.76
N LYS A 96 -36.43 -28.86 25.75
CA LYS A 96 -37.77 -28.26 25.66
C LYS A 96 -38.84 -29.27 25.22
N GLU A 97 -38.47 -30.27 24.43
CA GLU A 97 -39.35 -31.40 24.09
C GLU A 97 -39.54 -32.38 25.26
N GLN A 98 -38.62 -32.41 26.22
CA GLN A 98 -38.73 -33.19 27.46
C GLN A 98 -39.00 -32.26 28.65
N GLY A 99 -40.26 -31.81 28.77
CA GLY A 99 -40.69 -30.79 29.74
C GLY A 99 -40.11 -30.90 31.17
N GLN A 100 -39.00 -30.21 31.41
CA GLN A 100 -38.47 -29.92 32.74
C GLN A 100 -38.12 -28.43 32.86
N ALA A 101 -38.79 -27.76 33.80
CA ALA A 101 -38.53 -26.38 34.17
C ALA A 101 -37.38 -26.33 35.19
N VAL A 102 -36.22 -25.75 34.83
CA VAL A 102 -35.13 -25.50 35.78
C VAL A 102 -34.41 -24.16 35.51
N GLN A 103 -34.49 -23.29 36.51
CA GLN A 103 -33.57 -22.20 36.93
C GLN A 103 -33.24 -21.01 35.99
N ASN A 104 -34.10 -19.99 36.01
CA ASN A 104 -33.73 -18.60 35.69
C ASN A 104 -33.23 -17.90 36.97
N GLN A 105 -31.91 -17.89 37.28
CA GLN A 105 -31.34 -16.83 38.15
C GLN A 105 -29.81 -16.77 38.32
N ALA A 106 -29.02 -17.70 37.78
CA ALA A 106 -27.55 -17.68 37.99
C ALA A 106 -26.74 -17.04 36.83
N VAL A 107 -27.32 -16.83 35.65
CA VAL A 107 -26.55 -16.43 34.45
C VAL A 107 -26.38 -14.91 34.31
N ASN A 108 -27.22 -14.10 34.97
CA ASN A 108 -27.24 -12.65 34.75
C ASN A 108 -26.08 -11.86 35.39
N ASN A 109 -25.31 -12.46 36.32
CA ASN A 109 -24.27 -11.74 37.04
C ASN A 109 -22.85 -11.92 36.48
N GLU A 110 -22.59 -12.87 35.58
CA GLU A 110 -21.29 -12.96 34.87
C GLU A 110 -21.27 -12.12 33.58
N VAL A 111 -22.43 -11.90 32.95
CA VAL A 111 -22.55 -11.10 31.71
C VAL A 111 -22.33 -9.60 31.95
N THR A 112 -22.51 -9.12 33.19
CA THR A 112 -22.47 -7.68 33.49
C THR A 112 -21.05 -7.17 33.82
N ALA A 113 -20.07 -8.05 34.06
CA ALA A 113 -18.69 -7.65 34.37
C ALA A 113 -17.80 -7.47 33.12
N ASN A 114 -18.15 -8.08 31.98
CA ASN A 114 -17.37 -7.99 30.74
C ASN A 114 -17.80 -6.87 29.78
N LYS A 115 -18.80 -6.05 30.14
CA LYS A 115 -19.27 -4.91 29.34
C LYS A 115 -18.43 -3.63 29.49
N ALA A 116 -17.12 -3.76 29.74
CA ALA A 116 -16.19 -2.68 29.44
C ALA A 116 -15.84 -2.75 27.95
N VAL A 117 -16.74 -2.22 27.10
CA VAL A 117 -16.52 -2.05 25.66
C VAL A 117 -15.24 -1.24 25.46
N ARG A 118 -14.11 -1.92 25.23
CA ARG A 118 -12.89 -1.27 24.77
C ARG A 118 -13.15 -0.80 23.36
N LYS A 119 -13.23 0.53 23.18
CA LYS A 119 -13.27 1.15 21.85
C LYS A 119 -12.18 0.52 20.98
N PRO A 120 -12.48 0.02 19.76
CA PRO A 120 -11.46 -0.53 18.89
C PRO A 120 -10.42 0.57 18.64
N VAL A 121 -9.18 0.32 19.08
CA VAL A 121 -8.08 1.27 18.88
C VAL A 121 -7.80 1.29 17.39
N SER A 122 -8.06 2.42 16.73
CA SER A 122 -7.74 2.64 15.32
C SER A 122 -6.32 2.14 15.01
N THR A 123 -6.18 1.25 14.03
CA THR A 123 -4.90 0.65 13.62
C THR A 123 -3.86 1.71 13.24
N GLY A 124 -4.33 2.82 12.65
CA GLY A 124 -3.48 4.00 12.40
C GLY A 124 -2.92 4.60 13.68
N ALA A 125 -3.67 4.60 14.78
CA ALA A 125 -3.19 5.06 16.08
C ALA A 125 -2.17 4.10 16.71
N VAL A 126 -2.34 2.78 16.53
CA VAL A 126 -1.37 1.78 17.00
C VAL A 126 -0.06 1.87 16.22
N LEU A 127 -0.11 1.91 14.88
CA LEU A 127 1.08 2.04 14.04
C LEU A 127 1.80 3.37 14.26
N ASN A 128 1.07 4.47 14.41
CA ASN A 128 1.65 5.75 14.77
C ASN A 128 2.27 5.71 16.18
N GLY A 129 1.62 5.04 17.12
CA GLY A 129 2.17 4.76 18.45
C GLY A 129 3.49 4.01 18.39
N ILE A 130 3.56 2.89 17.65
CA ILE A 130 4.78 2.12 17.44
C ILE A 130 5.86 2.98 16.78
N TYR A 131 5.52 3.71 15.72
CA TYR A 131 6.46 4.60 15.04
C TYR A 131 7.05 5.64 16.00
N ILE A 132 6.22 6.32 16.79
CA ILE A 132 6.66 7.32 17.78
C ILE A 132 7.53 6.66 18.85
N THR A 133 7.09 5.52 19.41
CA THR A 133 7.83 4.82 20.47
C THR A 133 9.19 4.33 20.00
N VAL A 134 9.26 3.68 18.83
CA VAL A 134 10.53 3.19 18.26
C VAL A 134 11.45 4.35 17.90
N THR A 135 10.91 5.41 17.29
CA THR A 135 11.69 6.62 16.96
C THR A 135 12.24 7.27 18.24
N ALA A 136 11.41 7.42 19.28
CA ALA A 136 11.83 7.96 20.57
C ALA A 136 12.90 7.08 21.23
N ALA A 137 12.74 5.76 21.20
CA ALA A 137 13.72 4.82 21.73
C ALA A 137 15.07 4.91 20.98
N ILE A 138 15.06 5.01 19.65
CA ILE A 138 16.27 5.20 18.83
C ILE A 138 16.94 6.53 19.19
N VAL A 139 16.18 7.63 19.28
CA VAL A 139 16.72 8.95 19.62
C VAL A 139 17.32 8.95 21.02
N VAL A 140 16.65 8.34 22.01
CA VAL A 140 17.16 8.21 23.38
C VAL A 140 18.43 7.35 23.40
N ALA A 141 18.44 6.20 22.71
CA ALA A 141 19.60 5.32 22.65
C ALA A 141 20.80 6.01 21.99
N LEU A 142 20.59 6.69 20.86
CA LEU A 142 21.64 7.47 20.18
C LEU A 142 22.16 8.60 21.07
N THR A 143 21.27 9.30 21.76
CA THR A 143 21.65 10.40 22.67
C THR A 143 22.43 9.87 23.86
N ALA A 144 21.98 8.79 24.50
CA ALA A 144 22.67 8.17 25.63
C ALA A 144 24.04 7.64 25.24
N TYR A 145 24.13 6.95 24.09
CA TYR A 145 25.39 6.44 23.56
C TYR A 145 26.39 7.57 23.27
N ASN A 146 25.93 8.64 22.62
CA ASN A 146 26.76 9.80 22.31
C ASN A 146 27.15 10.61 23.55
N ALA A 147 26.24 10.76 24.51
CA ALA A 147 26.56 11.39 25.80
C ALA A 147 27.63 10.57 26.54
N GLY A 148 27.50 9.24 26.59
CA GLY A 148 28.50 8.35 27.16
C GLY A 148 29.87 8.49 26.49
N PHE A 149 29.88 8.55 25.15
CA PHE A 149 31.12 8.76 24.37
C PHE A 149 31.75 10.13 24.65
N VAL A 150 30.95 11.20 24.68
CA VAL A 150 31.42 12.56 25.02
C VAL A 150 32.01 12.60 26.44
N ILE A 151 31.34 11.97 27.40
CA ILE A 151 31.83 11.85 28.78
C ILE A 151 33.15 11.08 28.81
N PHE A 152 33.24 9.95 28.12
CA PHE A 152 34.45 9.16 27.99
C PHE A 152 35.61 10.01 27.43
N CYS A 153 35.38 10.74 26.33
CA CYS A 153 36.37 11.63 25.74
C CYS A 153 36.77 12.76 26.69
N ARG A 154 35.84 13.35 27.42
CA ARG A 154 36.14 14.43 28.38
C ARG A 154 36.93 13.94 29.58
N ARG A 155 36.72 12.70 30.03
CA ARG A 155 37.42 12.11 31.20
C ARG A 155 38.81 11.59 30.87
N ASN A 156 39.04 11.11 29.64
CA ASN A 156 40.30 10.44 29.27
C ASN A 156 41.21 11.27 28.35
N ARG A 157 40.84 12.53 28.05
CA ARG A 157 41.64 13.42 27.20
C ARG A 157 42.82 14.06 27.94
N LYS A 158 43.93 14.22 27.21
CA LYS A 158 45.09 15.02 27.61
C LYS A 158 45.25 16.16 26.60
N TYR A 159 45.40 17.40 27.07
CA TYR A 159 45.64 18.55 26.19
C TYR A 159 47.03 18.46 25.56
N LEU A 160 47.12 18.62 24.24
CA LEU A 160 48.38 18.55 23.48
C LEU A 160 48.80 19.90 22.88
N GLY A 161 47.85 20.83 22.69
CA GLY A 161 48.12 22.15 22.15
C GLY A 161 46.92 22.72 21.39
N THR A 162 47.08 23.91 20.81
CA THR A 162 46.12 24.51 19.88
C THR A 162 46.74 24.51 18.49
N ASP A 163 45.97 24.08 17.50
CA ASP A 163 46.39 24.16 16.10
C ASP A 163 46.48 25.64 15.66
N PRO A 164 47.64 26.12 15.21
CA PRO A 164 47.85 27.54 14.91
C PRO A 164 47.05 28.03 13.70
N GLU A 165 46.71 27.16 12.75
CA GLU A 165 45.96 27.56 11.55
C GLU A 165 44.45 27.62 11.80
N SER A 166 43.88 26.60 12.44
CA SER A 166 42.43 26.53 12.70
C SER A 166 41.99 27.14 14.03
N GLY A 167 42.93 27.33 14.97
CA GLY A 167 42.63 27.79 16.34
C GLY A 167 41.93 26.75 17.21
N LEU A 168 41.91 25.47 16.79
CA LEU A 168 41.22 24.39 17.49
C LEU A 168 42.12 23.72 18.52
N ASP A 169 41.58 23.44 19.71
CA ASP A 169 42.32 22.69 20.72
C ASP A 169 42.41 21.21 20.34
N VAL A 170 43.63 20.69 20.42
CA VAL A 170 44.00 19.31 20.12
C VAL A 170 44.19 18.54 21.42
N TYR A 171 43.51 17.41 21.53
CA TYR A 171 43.56 16.52 22.68
C TYR A 171 44.02 15.12 22.28
N GLY A 172 44.94 14.54 23.05
CA GLY A 172 45.34 13.15 22.94
C GLY A 172 44.44 12.24 23.77
N ILE A 173 44.01 11.11 23.22
CA ILE A 173 43.25 10.09 23.95
C ILE A 173 43.83 8.70 23.65
N SER A 174 43.97 7.85 24.68
CA SER A 174 44.45 6.46 24.55
C SER A 174 43.39 5.58 23.88
N HIS A 175 43.11 5.85 22.61
CA HIS A 175 42.16 5.08 21.81
C HIS A 175 42.86 4.56 20.55
N ARG A 176 42.60 3.31 20.16
CA ARG A 176 43.11 2.72 18.91
C ARG A 176 42.27 3.17 17.73
N GLY A 177 42.17 4.48 17.47
CA GLY A 177 41.36 4.99 16.38
C GLY A 177 42.07 6.08 15.59
N VAL A 178 41.52 6.36 14.41
CA VAL A 178 41.91 7.48 13.56
C VAL A 178 41.59 8.81 14.27
N PRO A 179 42.31 9.90 13.97
CA PRO A 179 41.92 11.24 14.38
C PRO A 179 40.44 11.50 14.10
N PHE A 180 39.78 12.26 14.98
CA PHE A 180 38.39 12.65 14.79
C PHE A 180 38.08 13.99 15.44
N LEU A 181 37.13 14.72 14.84
CA LEU A 181 36.54 15.90 15.41
C LEU A 181 35.34 15.55 16.30
N LEU A 182 35.28 16.15 17.49
CA LEU A 182 34.10 16.13 18.34
C LEU A 182 33.75 17.57 18.75
N PHE A 183 32.62 18.06 18.22
CA PHE A 183 32.19 19.46 18.29
C PHE A 183 33.24 20.42 17.72
N ASN A 184 34.00 21.09 18.58
CA ASN A 184 35.04 22.05 18.23
C ASN A 184 36.45 21.62 18.69
N LYS A 185 36.62 20.35 19.08
CA LYS A 185 37.86 19.81 19.63
C LYS A 185 38.36 18.66 18.76
N ILE A 186 39.65 18.67 18.43
CA ILE A 186 40.29 17.61 17.64
C ILE A 186 40.86 16.56 18.60
N TYR A 187 40.55 15.30 18.37
CA TYR A 187 41.05 14.17 19.15
C TYR A 187 42.03 13.34 18.31
N VAL A 188 43.23 13.13 18.83
CA VAL A 188 44.33 12.41 18.15
C VAL A 188 44.94 11.34 19.07
N ASP A 189 45.86 10.54 18.53
CA ASP A 189 46.65 9.61 19.34
C ASP A 189 47.50 10.40 20.35
N GLN A 190 47.70 9.85 21.55
CA GLN A 190 48.54 10.50 22.56
C GLN A 190 50.00 10.60 22.15
N ASP A 191 50.43 9.74 21.24
CA ASP A 191 51.76 9.76 20.64
C ASP A 191 51.78 10.75 19.47
N PRO A 192 52.45 11.92 19.61
CA PRO A 192 52.46 12.94 18.56
C PRO A 192 53.14 12.44 17.28
N SER A 193 54.09 11.51 17.39
CA SER A 193 54.79 10.92 16.22
C SER A 193 53.84 10.13 15.30
N LYS A 194 52.67 9.76 15.82
CA LYS A 194 51.65 8.99 15.10
C LYS A 194 50.58 9.85 14.46
N THR A 195 50.66 11.17 14.62
CA THR A 195 49.68 12.14 14.12
C THR A 195 50.36 13.07 13.12
N SER A 196 49.92 13.02 11.87
CA SER A 196 50.43 13.89 10.81
C SER A 196 49.69 15.24 10.80
N GLU A 197 50.37 16.32 10.40
CA GLU A 197 49.76 17.64 10.16
C GLU A 197 48.61 17.55 9.15
N TYR A 198 48.72 16.69 8.13
CA TYR A 198 47.63 16.44 7.19
C TYR A 198 46.37 15.89 7.84
N ALA A 199 46.53 15.11 8.93
CA ALA A 199 45.40 14.56 9.68
C ALA A 199 44.72 15.64 10.52
N ILE A 200 45.50 16.53 11.13
CA ILE A 200 44.98 17.68 11.89
C ILE A 200 44.26 18.64 10.93
N CYS A 201 44.85 18.92 9.77
CA CYS A 201 44.21 19.72 8.72
C CYS A 201 42.90 19.09 8.23
N HIS A 202 42.85 17.76 8.06
CA HIS A 202 41.62 17.05 7.68
C HIS A 202 40.51 17.22 8.74
N GLU A 203 40.83 17.07 10.03
CA GLU A 203 39.86 17.30 11.10
C GLU A 203 39.44 18.78 11.24
N ALA A 204 40.35 19.71 10.95
CA ALA A 204 40.03 21.14 10.86
C ALA A 204 39.08 21.45 9.70
N CYS A 205 39.20 20.74 8.56
CA CYS A 205 38.27 20.84 7.44
C CYS A 205 36.85 20.43 7.87
N HIS A 206 36.71 19.36 8.65
CA HIS A 206 35.42 18.98 9.22
C HIS A 206 34.79 20.08 10.09
N TYR A 207 35.60 20.80 10.86
CA TYR A 207 35.11 21.93 11.67
C TYR A 207 34.67 23.11 10.80
N LYS A 208 35.47 23.46 9.78
CA LYS A 208 35.16 24.49 8.79
C LYS A 208 33.85 24.20 8.05
N HIS A 209 33.61 22.94 7.69
CA HIS A 209 32.38 22.47 7.06
C HIS A 209 31.20 22.35 8.03
N ARG A 210 31.44 22.48 9.35
CA ARG A 210 30.46 22.24 10.42
C ARG A 210 29.89 20.82 10.39
N ASP A 211 30.73 19.84 10.07
CA ASP A 211 30.31 18.45 9.89
C ASP A 211 29.75 17.82 11.16
N PHE A 212 30.11 18.34 12.34
CA PHE A 212 29.48 17.94 13.60
C PHE A 212 27.96 18.20 13.60
N LEU A 213 27.48 19.32 13.01
CA LEU A 213 26.05 19.59 12.86
C LEU A 213 25.45 18.66 11.81
N TRP A 214 26.16 18.43 10.70
CA TRP A 214 25.67 17.58 9.64
C TRP A 214 25.55 16.10 10.06
N VAL A 215 26.47 15.62 10.90
CA VAL A 215 26.38 14.30 11.53
C VAL A 215 25.09 14.20 12.36
N ILE A 216 24.75 15.22 13.16
CA ILE A 216 23.49 15.25 13.92
C ILE A 216 22.28 15.19 13.00
N VAL A 217 22.25 16.05 11.97
CA VAL A 217 21.15 16.09 11.00
C VAL A 217 20.97 14.73 10.31
N ARG A 218 22.07 14.10 9.86
CA ARG A 218 22.02 12.75 9.25
C ARG A 218 21.46 11.69 10.19
N HIS A 219 21.85 11.71 11.47
CA HIS A 219 21.31 10.79 12.47
C HIS A 219 19.83 11.03 12.74
N LEU A 220 19.38 12.30 12.78
CA LEU A 220 17.96 12.63 12.92
C LEU A 220 17.15 12.18 11.70
N VAL A 221 17.64 12.43 10.48
CA VAL A 221 17.00 11.97 9.23
C VAL A 221 16.87 10.45 9.24
N LEU A 222 17.93 9.73 9.63
CA LEU A 222 17.92 8.28 9.73
C LEU A 222 16.99 7.79 10.84
N ALA A 223 16.98 8.44 12.01
CA ALA A 223 16.11 8.07 13.14
C ALA A 223 14.62 8.28 12.82
N LEU A 224 14.27 9.31 12.04
CA LEU A 224 12.89 9.55 11.60
C LEU A 224 12.46 8.60 10.46
N ASN A 225 13.41 8.03 9.72
CA ASN A 225 13.16 7.16 8.57
C ASN A 225 13.85 5.79 8.74
N TRP A 226 13.90 5.25 9.95
CA TRP A 226 14.68 4.06 10.29
C TRP A 226 14.24 2.82 9.50
N TYR A 227 13.00 2.78 9.05
CA TYR A 227 12.42 1.72 8.21
C TYR A 227 12.79 1.83 6.72
N ASN A 228 13.34 2.97 6.27
CA ASN A 228 13.54 3.25 4.84
C ASN A 228 14.96 2.86 4.36
N PRO A 229 15.13 1.77 3.59
CA PRO A 229 16.45 1.30 3.15
C PRO A 229 17.17 2.28 2.21
N VAL A 230 16.44 3.11 1.47
CA VAL A 230 17.04 4.13 0.60
C VAL A 230 17.69 5.23 1.45
N ILE A 231 17.09 5.58 2.58
CA ILE A 231 17.68 6.55 3.52
C ILE A 231 18.91 5.97 4.23
N TRP A 232 18.95 4.66 4.52
CA TRP A 232 20.18 4.00 4.97
C TRP A 232 21.30 4.12 3.93
N ALA A 233 20.99 3.90 2.65
CA ALA A 233 21.97 4.09 1.57
C ALA A 233 22.43 5.55 1.46
N ALA A 234 21.50 6.51 1.53
CA ALA A 234 21.79 7.94 1.54
C ALA A 234 22.70 8.35 2.70
N PHE A 235 22.44 7.84 3.92
CA PHE A 235 23.27 8.09 5.10
C PHE A 235 24.72 7.65 4.88
N ILE A 236 24.92 6.43 4.36
CA ILE A 236 26.25 5.88 4.06
C ILE A 236 26.96 6.69 2.95
N LEU A 237 26.23 7.05 1.89
CA LEU A 237 26.81 7.79 0.75
C LEU A 237 27.15 9.22 1.12
N SER A 238 26.28 9.91 1.86
CA SER A 238 26.55 11.26 2.37
C SER A 238 27.78 11.28 3.27
N GLY A 239 27.95 10.25 4.09
CA GLY A 239 29.15 10.10 4.90
C GLY A 239 30.44 9.95 4.09
N ARG A 240 30.40 9.17 3.01
CA ARG A 240 31.56 9.05 2.10
C ARG A 240 31.84 10.34 1.36
N ASP A 241 30.82 11.09 0.99
CA ASP A 241 30.98 12.36 0.28
C ASP A 241 31.54 13.45 1.19
N CYS A 242 31.23 13.41 2.50
CA CYS A 242 31.84 14.24 3.55
C CYS A 242 33.37 14.05 3.59
N GLU A 243 33.84 12.81 3.65
CA GLU A 243 35.28 12.48 3.65
C GLU A 243 35.97 12.98 2.39
N LEU A 244 35.34 12.77 1.21
CA LEU A 244 35.87 13.23 -0.07
C LEU A 244 35.94 14.76 -0.17
N ALA A 245 34.98 15.48 0.43
CA ALA A 245 34.98 16.94 0.48
C ALA A 245 36.11 17.46 1.38
N CYS A 246 36.39 16.79 2.50
CA CYS A 246 37.49 17.14 3.38
C CYS A 246 38.86 16.81 2.73
N ASP A 247 38.98 15.67 2.06
CA ASP A 247 40.18 15.32 1.27
C ASP A 247 40.45 16.37 0.16
N GLU A 248 39.41 16.81 -0.55
CA GLU A 248 39.50 17.85 -1.59
C GLU A 248 39.99 19.19 -1.00
N GLU A 249 39.52 19.55 0.19
CA GLU A 249 39.92 20.80 0.85
C GLU A 249 41.37 20.73 1.37
N VAL A 250 41.82 19.60 1.93
CA VAL A 250 43.23 19.41 2.35
C VAL A 250 44.18 19.59 1.18
N ILE A 251 43.88 19.00 0.02
CA ILE A 251 44.68 19.19 -1.19
C ILE A 251 44.66 20.65 -1.67
N SER A 252 43.54 21.36 -1.48
CA SER A 252 43.45 22.78 -1.85
C SER A 252 44.29 23.70 -0.95
N VAL A 253 44.52 23.29 0.30
CA VAL A 253 45.35 24.04 1.28
C VAL A 253 46.84 23.78 1.05
N TYR A 254 47.25 22.52 0.90
CA TYR A 254 48.67 22.18 0.76
C TYR A 254 49.21 22.29 -0.67
N GLY A 255 48.36 22.14 -1.69
CA GLY A 255 48.76 22.09 -3.09
C GLY A 255 48.74 20.67 -3.66
N GLY A 256 48.59 20.58 -4.99
CA GLY A 256 48.45 19.30 -5.70
C GLY A 256 49.73 18.46 -5.71
N GLU A 257 50.88 19.09 -5.51
CA GLU A 257 52.20 18.46 -5.43
C GLU A 257 52.37 17.59 -4.16
N TYR A 258 51.60 17.84 -3.10
CA TYR A 258 51.62 17.05 -1.86
C TYR A 258 50.58 15.93 -1.84
N ALA A 259 49.87 15.70 -2.96
CA ALA A 259 48.80 14.72 -3.07
C ALA A 259 49.24 13.28 -2.79
N GLU A 260 50.45 12.90 -3.23
CA GLU A 260 51.00 11.56 -3.02
C GLU A 260 51.33 11.33 -1.54
N THR A 261 52.06 12.28 -0.91
CA THR A 261 52.39 12.23 0.51
C THR A 261 51.14 12.24 1.39
N TYR A 262 50.09 12.96 1.00
CA TYR A 262 48.81 12.92 1.69
C TYR A 262 48.13 11.56 1.57
N ALA A 263 48.09 10.97 0.37
CA ALA A 263 47.48 9.66 0.14
C ALA A 263 48.20 8.55 0.92
N GLU A 264 49.53 8.59 1.04
CA GLU A 264 50.32 7.68 1.88
C GLU A 264 49.92 7.78 3.36
N ASN A 265 49.77 9.02 3.87
CA ASN A 265 49.33 9.26 5.23
C ASN A 265 47.91 8.71 5.48
N LEU A 266 46.98 8.85 4.54
CA LEU A 266 45.63 8.28 4.62
C LEU A 266 45.66 6.74 4.68
N VAL A 267 46.49 6.09 3.87
CA VAL A 267 46.64 4.63 3.86
C VAL A 267 47.23 4.13 5.18
N MET A 268 48.26 4.81 5.70
CA MET A 268 48.90 4.46 6.97
C MET A 268 47.92 4.57 8.15
N GLN A 269 47.07 5.59 8.17
CA GLN A 269 46.03 5.75 9.18
C GLN A 269 44.97 4.63 9.12
N MET A 270 44.66 4.13 7.92
CA MET A 270 43.68 3.07 7.73
C MET A 270 44.13 1.68 8.20
N GLN A 271 45.44 1.43 8.26
CA GLN A 271 45.98 0.16 8.76
C GLN A 271 45.78 0.00 10.28
N ARG A 272 45.37 1.07 10.98
CA ARG A 272 45.08 1.05 12.41
C ARG A 272 43.67 0.48 12.65
N LYS A 273 43.57 -0.64 13.39
CA LYS A 273 42.29 -1.26 13.76
C LYS A 273 41.49 -0.33 14.67
N SER A 274 40.49 0.35 14.11
CA SER A 274 39.42 0.99 14.87
C SER A 274 38.42 -0.08 15.35
N GLU A 275 38.40 -0.31 16.65
CA GLU A 275 37.36 -1.07 17.34
C GLU A 275 36.20 -0.12 17.67
N PHE A 276 35.04 -0.42 17.10
CA PHE A 276 33.71 0.15 17.42
C PHE A 276 33.49 1.65 17.08
N TYR A 277 32.23 2.11 17.22
CA TYR A 277 31.71 3.48 16.96
C TYR A 277 31.16 3.75 15.53
N ARG A 278 30.08 3.04 15.13
CA ARG A 278 29.33 3.30 13.87
C ARG A 278 28.25 4.39 13.98
N PHE A 279 27.91 4.84 15.20
CA PHE A 279 26.80 5.75 15.50
C PHE A 279 27.20 6.89 16.45
N THR A 280 28.49 7.20 16.54
CA THR A 280 28.99 8.34 17.30
C THR A 280 28.85 9.63 16.47
N MET A 281 28.75 10.77 17.16
CA MET A 281 28.80 12.12 16.59
C MET A 281 30.19 12.52 16.08
N THR A 282 31.08 11.55 15.89
CA THR A 282 32.42 11.73 15.37
C THR A 282 32.41 11.70 13.86
N THR A 283 33.34 12.43 13.25
CA THR A 283 33.54 12.46 11.80
C THR A 283 34.12 11.16 11.26
N GLY A 284 34.94 10.46 12.04
CA GLY A 284 35.60 9.21 11.64
C GLY A 284 34.62 8.11 11.22
N MET A 285 34.49 7.89 9.91
CA MET A 285 33.67 6.81 9.36
C MET A 285 34.52 5.62 8.90
N ARG A 286 34.07 4.39 9.20
CA ARG A 286 34.70 3.17 8.70
C ARG A 286 34.64 3.14 7.17
N SER A 287 35.78 3.37 6.54
CA SER A 287 35.99 3.26 5.10
C SER A 287 36.55 1.87 4.79
N GLY A 288 35.75 0.97 4.20
CA GLY A 288 36.29 -0.28 3.65
C GLY A 288 37.23 0.00 2.47
N TYR A 289 38.00 -1.00 2.02
CA TYR A 289 38.96 -0.88 0.90
C TYR A 289 38.40 -0.11 -0.32
N LYS A 290 37.15 -0.39 -0.73
CA LYS A 290 36.47 0.27 -1.86
C LYS A 290 36.22 1.78 -1.65
N SER A 291 36.09 2.21 -0.40
CA SER A 291 35.84 3.61 -0.04
C SER A 291 37.16 4.38 0.03
N MET A 292 38.23 3.74 0.54
CA MET A 292 39.58 4.31 0.50
C MET A 292 40.13 4.45 -0.92
N MET A 293 39.95 3.42 -1.75
CA MET A 293 40.32 3.52 -3.17
C MET A 293 39.62 4.70 -3.86
N ARG A 294 38.40 5.04 -3.45
CA ARG A 294 37.70 6.22 -3.96
C ARG A 294 38.32 7.54 -3.49
N ARG A 295 38.81 7.62 -2.25
CA ARG A 295 39.52 8.79 -1.72
C ARG A 295 40.82 9.02 -2.50
N ILE A 296 41.63 7.97 -2.66
CA ILE A 296 42.90 8.01 -3.41
C ILE A 296 42.66 8.41 -4.87
N VAL A 297 41.67 7.82 -5.54
CA VAL A 297 41.32 8.18 -6.93
C VAL A 297 40.85 9.63 -7.04
N SER A 298 40.10 10.14 -6.05
CA SER A 298 39.62 11.52 -6.03
C SER A 298 40.76 12.52 -5.85
N ILE A 299 41.75 12.19 -5.02
CA ILE A 299 42.96 12.99 -4.83
C ILE A 299 43.77 13.07 -6.14
N LYS A 300 43.91 11.93 -6.84
CA LYS A 300 44.66 11.85 -8.11
C LYS A 300 43.97 12.60 -9.27
N HIS A 301 42.65 12.68 -9.25
CA HIS A 301 41.86 13.29 -10.32
C HIS A 301 40.90 14.34 -9.76
N PRO A 302 41.38 15.56 -9.43
CA PRO A 302 40.56 16.62 -8.88
C PRO A 302 39.48 17.04 -9.87
N ALA A 303 38.26 17.23 -9.37
CA ALA A 303 37.12 17.57 -10.20
C ALA A 303 37.16 19.04 -10.66
N LYS A 304 36.54 19.34 -11.80
CA LYS A 304 36.42 20.72 -12.32
C LYS A 304 35.27 21.47 -11.64
N LYS A 305 35.41 22.81 -11.50
CA LYS A 305 34.34 23.68 -10.99
C LYS A 305 33.15 23.65 -11.96
N SER A 306 32.00 23.14 -11.52
CA SER A 306 30.75 23.14 -12.30
C SER A 306 29.55 23.33 -11.38
N TYR A 307 28.85 24.46 -11.53
CA TYR A 307 27.63 24.79 -10.79
C TYR A 307 26.37 24.22 -11.44
N LYS A 308 26.48 23.72 -12.67
CA LYS A 308 25.36 23.17 -13.47
C LYS A 308 24.67 21.98 -12.81
N VAL A 309 25.41 21.21 -12.00
CA VAL A 309 24.87 20.04 -11.29
C VAL A 309 24.03 20.44 -10.07
N ILE A 310 24.41 21.51 -9.37
CA ILE A 310 23.59 22.04 -8.26
C ILE A 310 22.28 22.59 -8.83
N ALA A 311 22.35 23.34 -9.94
CA ALA A 311 21.16 23.81 -10.65
C ALA A 311 20.29 22.64 -11.12
N LEU A 312 20.87 21.54 -11.61
CA LEU A 312 20.14 20.33 -12.00
C LEU A 312 19.53 19.59 -10.80
N SER A 313 20.20 19.53 -9.65
CA SER A 313 19.66 18.94 -8.41
C SER A 313 18.51 19.77 -7.84
N VAL A 314 18.63 21.10 -7.88
CA VAL A 314 17.57 22.02 -7.47
C VAL A 314 16.41 21.95 -8.47
N ALA A 315 16.67 21.87 -9.77
CA ALA A 315 15.64 21.65 -10.78
C ALA A 315 14.95 20.30 -10.59
N ALA A 316 15.69 19.23 -10.27
CA ALA A 316 15.12 17.92 -9.98
C ALA A 316 14.27 17.95 -8.71
N LEU A 317 14.67 18.68 -7.66
CA LEU A 317 13.80 18.95 -6.52
C LEU A 317 12.55 19.71 -6.93
N ILE A 318 12.68 20.75 -7.76
CA ILE A 318 11.56 21.57 -8.24
C ILE A 318 10.62 20.72 -9.10
N VAL A 319 11.13 19.77 -9.89
CA VAL A 319 10.32 18.84 -10.68
C VAL A 319 9.64 17.81 -9.78
N VAL A 320 10.36 17.22 -8.81
CA VAL A 320 9.76 16.30 -7.82
C VAL A 320 8.74 17.00 -6.91
N SER A 321 8.92 18.29 -6.63
CA SER A 321 7.91 19.13 -5.93
C SER A 321 6.87 19.72 -6.88
N GLY A 322 7.18 19.90 -8.16
CA GLY A 322 6.40 20.62 -9.16
C GLY A 322 5.50 19.73 -10.00
N PHE A 323 5.72 18.41 -9.98
CA PHE A 323 4.72 17.41 -10.36
C PHE A 323 3.46 17.43 -9.48
N THR A 324 3.31 18.44 -8.62
CA THR A 324 2.17 18.61 -7.70
C THR A 324 1.49 19.98 -7.79
N VAL A 325 1.81 20.76 -8.83
CA VAL A 325 1.01 21.94 -9.24
C VAL A 325 0.54 21.75 -10.67
N LEU A 326 -0.15 20.64 -10.93
CA LEU A 326 -1.16 20.61 -11.97
C LEU A 326 -2.50 20.59 -11.25
N ASP A 327 -3.05 21.79 -11.11
CA ASP A 327 -4.45 21.99 -10.75
C ASP A 327 -5.29 21.23 -11.79
N PRO A 328 -6.16 20.29 -11.38
CA PRO A 328 -6.97 19.48 -12.32
C PRO A 328 -7.96 20.31 -13.15
N LYS A 329 -7.96 21.63 -13.02
CA LYS A 329 -8.76 22.58 -13.82
C LYS A 329 -8.06 23.12 -15.07
N ALA A 330 -6.78 22.82 -15.31
CA ALA A 330 -6.06 23.32 -16.49
C ALA A 330 -5.96 22.29 -17.64
N ALA A 331 -6.50 21.08 -17.47
CA ALA A 331 -6.43 20.00 -18.45
C ALA A 331 -7.65 19.95 -19.40
N GLU A 332 -8.19 21.11 -19.77
CA GLU A 332 -9.38 21.21 -20.63
C GLU A 332 -9.10 21.92 -21.97
N ASN A 333 -7.83 22.21 -22.32
CA ASN A 333 -7.54 23.00 -23.53
C ASN A 333 -6.40 22.51 -24.42
N ASP A 334 -5.94 21.27 -24.29
CA ASP A 334 -4.93 20.66 -25.18
C ASP A 334 -5.47 19.43 -25.94
N GLN A 335 -6.79 19.29 -26.07
CA GLN A 335 -7.42 18.28 -26.94
C GLN A 335 -7.43 18.69 -28.41
N SER A 336 -7.36 20.00 -28.72
CA SER A 336 -7.54 20.50 -30.09
C SER A 336 -6.33 20.34 -31.02
N ILE A 337 -5.15 19.98 -30.51
CA ILE A 337 -3.92 19.84 -31.30
C ILE A 337 -3.58 18.37 -31.60
N ILE A 338 -4.22 17.43 -30.88
CA ILE A 338 -4.02 15.98 -31.08
C ILE A 338 -5.04 15.42 -32.09
N ASP A 339 -6.23 16.01 -32.18
CA ASP A 339 -7.30 15.55 -33.09
C ASP A 339 -7.01 15.80 -34.59
N GLU A 340 -6.10 16.74 -34.93
CA GLU A 340 -5.76 17.04 -36.33
C GLU A 340 -4.64 16.13 -36.90
N ILE A 341 -3.88 15.43 -36.04
CA ILE A 341 -2.74 14.60 -36.49
C ILE A 341 -3.10 13.10 -36.55
N VAL A 342 -4.22 12.69 -35.94
CA VAL A 342 -4.64 11.27 -35.86
C VAL A 342 -5.73 10.91 -36.88
N SER A 343 -6.27 11.86 -37.64
CA SER A 343 -7.37 11.61 -38.59
C SER A 343 -6.96 10.97 -39.93
N ASP A 344 -5.66 10.86 -40.24
CA ASP A 344 -5.21 10.44 -41.58
C ASP A 344 -4.45 9.11 -41.67
N ALA A 345 -4.39 8.31 -40.60
CA ALA A 345 -3.78 6.97 -40.71
C ALA A 345 -4.31 5.97 -39.68
N ILE A 346 -5.40 5.28 -40.01
CA ILE A 346 -5.39 3.84 -40.34
C ILE A 346 -6.85 3.35 -40.41
N ILE A 347 -7.16 2.83 -41.59
CA ILE A 347 -8.40 2.19 -41.99
C ILE A 347 -8.60 0.89 -41.19
N GLU A 348 -9.81 0.74 -40.68
CA GLU A 348 -10.55 -0.45 -40.25
C GLU A 348 -9.83 -1.82 -40.22
N ALA A 349 -9.82 -2.43 -39.04
CA ALA A 349 -10.01 -3.87 -38.90
C ALA A 349 -11.18 -4.10 -37.92
N PRO A 350 -12.11 -5.04 -38.21
CA PRO A 350 -13.26 -5.26 -37.36
C PRO A 350 -12.81 -5.90 -36.05
N VAL A 351 -13.19 -5.31 -34.91
CA VAL A 351 -13.10 -5.97 -33.62
C VAL A 351 -14.07 -7.16 -33.65
N LYS A 352 -13.54 -8.33 -33.99
CA LYS A 352 -14.20 -9.60 -33.67
C LYS A 352 -14.10 -9.79 -32.17
N ARG A 353 -15.12 -9.36 -31.42
CA ARG A 353 -15.34 -9.81 -30.03
C ARG A 353 -15.73 -11.29 -30.09
N ALA A 354 -14.78 -12.16 -29.82
CA ALA A 354 -15.02 -13.48 -29.26
C ALA A 354 -14.75 -13.35 -27.75
N ALA A 355 -15.63 -13.89 -26.90
CA ALA A 355 -15.42 -13.86 -25.45
C ALA A 355 -14.01 -14.41 -25.12
N PRO A 356 -13.22 -13.78 -24.22
CA PRO A 356 -11.76 -14.01 -24.19
C PRO A 356 -11.32 -15.32 -23.53
N PHE A 357 -12.23 -16.14 -23.00
CA PHE A 357 -11.90 -17.23 -22.08
C PHE A 357 -12.59 -18.54 -22.45
N ASP A 358 -11.78 -19.59 -22.59
CA ASP A 358 -12.24 -20.95 -22.81
C ASP A 358 -12.55 -21.64 -21.47
N TYR A 359 -13.74 -22.23 -21.34
CA TYR A 359 -14.12 -23.16 -20.27
C TYR A 359 -15.18 -24.15 -20.79
N GLU A 360 -15.29 -25.29 -20.11
CA GLU A 360 -16.31 -26.29 -20.44
C GLU A 360 -17.54 -26.13 -19.55
N ILE A 361 -18.72 -26.09 -20.17
CA ILE A 361 -20.02 -26.13 -19.51
C ILE A 361 -20.63 -27.53 -19.57
N GLN A 362 -21.58 -27.82 -18.68
CA GLN A 362 -22.33 -29.07 -18.69
C GLN A 362 -23.83 -28.83 -18.53
N LYS A 363 -24.66 -29.86 -18.67
CA LYS A 363 -26.09 -29.71 -18.34
C LYS A 363 -26.23 -29.63 -16.81
N PRO A 364 -26.88 -28.59 -16.25
CA PRO A 364 -26.99 -28.45 -14.80
C PRO A 364 -27.84 -29.56 -14.19
N ALA A 365 -27.46 -29.97 -12.98
CA ALA A 365 -28.24 -30.92 -12.18
C ALA A 365 -29.33 -30.16 -11.44
N VAL A 366 -30.59 -30.54 -11.65
CA VAL A 366 -31.76 -29.88 -11.06
C VAL A 366 -32.48 -30.85 -10.13
N LYS A 367 -32.73 -30.42 -8.90
CA LYS A 367 -33.45 -31.18 -7.88
C LYS A 367 -34.62 -30.34 -7.36
N GLN A 368 -35.83 -30.84 -7.54
CA GLN A 368 -37.04 -30.19 -7.02
C GLN A 368 -37.10 -30.33 -5.48
N ILE A 369 -37.33 -29.23 -4.76
CA ILE A 369 -37.48 -29.22 -3.29
C ILE A 369 -38.94 -29.00 -2.90
N SER A 370 -39.59 -28.00 -3.50
CA SER A 370 -41.02 -27.69 -3.31
C SER A 370 -41.63 -27.28 -4.65
N SER A 371 -42.91 -26.88 -4.70
CA SER A 371 -43.52 -26.38 -5.94
C SER A 371 -42.85 -25.11 -6.50
N ASN A 372 -42.21 -24.30 -5.64
CA ASN A 372 -41.62 -23.02 -5.99
C ASN A 372 -40.10 -22.95 -5.73
N GLU A 373 -39.46 -24.06 -5.32
CA GLU A 373 -38.03 -24.12 -4.99
C GLU A 373 -37.35 -25.30 -5.68
N LYS A 374 -36.22 -25.03 -6.32
CA LYS A 374 -35.30 -26.02 -6.88
C LYS A 374 -33.87 -25.76 -6.40
N GLU A 375 -33.14 -26.82 -6.10
CA GLU A 375 -31.68 -26.78 -6.01
C GLU A 375 -31.10 -27.05 -7.40
N VAL A 376 -30.22 -26.18 -7.87
CA VAL A 376 -29.56 -26.30 -9.17
C VAL A 376 -28.05 -26.35 -8.95
N THR A 377 -27.36 -27.24 -9.65
CA THR A 377 -25.89 -27.28 -9.67
C THR A 377 -25.41 -27.12 -11.09
N PHE A 378 -24.68 -26.03 -11.34
CA PHE A 378 -24.03 -25.71 -12.61
C PHE A 378 -22.58 -26.18 -12.59
N TYR A 379 -21.92 -26.25 -13.75
CA TYR A 379 -20.56 -26.78 -13.84
C TYR A 379 -19.62 -25.96 -14.73
N ARG A 380 -18.52 -25.46 -14.16
CA ARG A 380 -17.41 -24.92 -14.95
C ARG A 380 -16.19 -25.83 -14.85
N ASP A 381 -15.75 -26.40 -15.97
CA ASP A 381 -14.60 -27.33 -16.02
C ASP A 381 -14.75 -28.50 -15.02
N GLY A 382 -16.00 -28.93 -14.80
CA GLY A 382 -16.37 -29.95 -13.81
C GLY A 382 -16.48 -29.45 -12.36
N ASN A 383 -16.17 -28.19 -12.07
CA ASN A 383 -16.36 -27.60 -10.74
C ASN A 383 -17.82 -27.20 -10.54
N ALA A 384 -18.40 -27.64 -9.42
CA ALA A 384 -19.83 -27.44 -9.13
C ALA A 384 -20.12 -26.06 -8.54
N VAL A 385 -20.98 -25.29 -9.20
CA VAL A 385 -21.53 -24.01 -8.71
C VAL A 385 -22.95 -24.25 -8.25
N LYS A 386 -23.18 -24.17 -6.93
CA LYS A 386 -24.51 -24.45 -6.34
C LYS A 386 -25.38 -23.22 -6.36
N ALA A 387 -26.66 -23.41 -6.68
CA ALA A 387 -27.64 -22.36 -6.72
C ALA A 387 -28.97 -22.79 -6.10
N LYS A 388 -29.66 -21.84 -5.49
CA LYS A 388 -31.05 -21.95 -5.08
C LYS A 388 -31.92 -21.19 -6.08
N PHE A 389 -32.80 -21.90 -6.78
CA PHE A 389 -33.69 -21.33 -7.79
C PHE A 389 -35.12 -21.27 -7.26
N MET A 390 -35.61 -20.05 -7.06
CA MET A 390 -36.97 -19.78 -6.60
C MET A 390 -37.82 -19.29 -7.77
N LEU A 391 -39.03 -19.83 -7.86
CA LEU A 391 -39.98 -19.56 -8.93
C LEU A 391 -41.17 -18.75 -8.40
N PRO A 392 -41.65 -17.75 -9.17
CA PRO A 392 -42.88 -17.04 -8.84
C PRO A 392 -44.10 -17.94 -9.11
N GLU A 393 -45.28 -17.51 -8.66
CA GLU A 393 -46.53 -18.17 -9.00
C GLU A 393 -46.86 -17.95 -10.49
N GLY A 394 -47.28 -19.02 -11.18
CA GLY A 394 -47.69 -18.96 -12.58
C GLY A 394 -47.08 -20.05 -13.45
N SER A 395 -46.96 -19.75 -14.74
CA SER A 395 -46.28 -20.57 -15.75
C SER A 395 -45.21 -19.74 -16.45
N GLY A 396 -43.96 -20.22 -16.48
CA GLY A 396 -42.83 -19.53 -17.13
C GLY A 396 -42.83 -19.64 -18.66
N PRO A 397 -41.75 -19.21 -19.34
CA PRO A 397 -40.47 -18.79 -18.76
C PRO A 397 -40.57 -17.46 -17.99
N TYR A 398 -39.75 -17.31 -16.96
CA TYR A 398 -39.77 -16.16 -16.06
C TYR A 398 -38.54 -15.29 -16.27
N LYS A 399 -38.77 -13.97 -16.24
CA LYS A 399 -37.69 -12.99 -16.04
C LYS A 399 -36.90 -13.39 -14.80
N THR A 400 -35.58 -13.49 -14.92
CA THR A 400 -34.77 -14.11 -13.88
C THR A 400 -33.72 -13.12 -13.36
N VAL A 401 -33.68 -12.95 -12.05
CA VAL A 401 -32.65 -12.17 -11.35
C VAL A 401 -31.62 -13.15 -10.79
N VAL A 402 -30.39 -13.09 -11.30
CA VAL A 402 -29.25 -13.83 -10.76
C VAL A 402 -28.69 -13.05 -9.58
N ILE A 403 -28.82 -13.64 -8.38
CA ILE A 403 -28.43 -13.02 -7.11
C ILE A 403 -27.09 -13.60 -6.68
N ARG A 404 -26.11 -12.72 -6.43
CA ARG A 404 -24.81 -13.11 -5.85
C ARG A 404 -24.47 -12.26 -4.64
N GLY A 405 -24.16 -12.93 -3.54
CA GLY A 405 -23.97 -12.28 -2.26
C GLY A 405 -22.53 -11.91 -1.92
N GLU A 406 -22.37 -11.40 -0.69
CA GLU A 406 -21.09 -11.10 -0.08
C GLU A 406 -20.27 -12.37 0.25
N PHE A 407 -19.08 -12.17 0.80
CA PHE A 407 -18.20 -13.26 1.22
C PHE A 407 -18.83 -14.13 2.33
N GLU A 408 -18.83 -15.47 2.16
CA GLU A 408 -19.51 -16.45 3.06
C GLU A 408 -21.03 -16.26 3.21
N SER A 409 -21.69 -15.62 2.24
CA SER A 409 -23.14 -15.43 2.31
C SER A 409 -23.92 -16.73 2.20
N SER A 410 -24.91 -16.87 3.08
CA SER A 410 -25.84 -18.00 3.05
C SER A 410 -27.07 -17.68 2.20
N PHE A 411 -27.71 -18.69 1.60
CA PHE A 411 -28.99 -18.52 0.90
C PHE A 411 -30.10 -17.88 1.78
N ARG A 412 -29.93 -17.87 3.11
CA ARG A 412 -30.90 -17.27 4.03
C ARG A 412 -30.84 -15.75 4.05
N GLU A 413 -29.71 -15.15 3.69
CA GLU A 413 -29.48 -13.71 3.77
C GLU A 413 -30.26 -12.91 2.73
N TYR A 414 -30.62 -13.53 1.60
CA TYR A 414 -31.35 -12.86 0.51
C TYR A 414 -32.82 -13.29 0.42
N ASN A 415 -33.35 -13.96 1.44
CA ASN A 415 -34.70 -14.53 1.41
C ASN A 415 -35.79 -13.46 1.26
N LYS A 416 -35.66 -12.27 1.88
CA LYS A 416 -36.72 -11.25 1.77
C LYS A 416 -36.71 -10.58 0.40
N ILE A 417 -35.53 -10.23 -0.10
CA ILE A 417 -35.36 -9.70 -1.47
C ILE A 417 -35.92 -10.71 -2.48
N THR A 418 -35.55 -11.97 -2.30
CA THR A 418 -36.07 -13.09 -3.10
C THR A 418 -37.59 -13.20 -3.03
N ALA A 419 -38.18 -13.14 -1.84
CA ALA A 419 -39.63 -13.20 -1.67
C ALA A 419 -40.33 -12.02 -2.36
N ALA A 420 -39.81 -10.80 -2.22
CA ALA A 420 -40.36 -9.59 -2.85
C ALA A 420 -40.31 -9.68 -4.39
N LEU A 421 -39.21 -10.20 -4.95
CA LEU A 421 -39.05 -10.39 -6.40
C LEU A 421 -40.01 -11.46 -6.94
N ASN A 422 -40.11 -12.62 -6.27
CA ASN A 422 -41.02 -13.70 -6.68
C ASN A 422 -42.49 -13.26 -6.60
N GLN A 423 -42.88 -12.49 -5.58
CA GLN A 423 -44.23 -11.91 -5.47
C GLN A 423 -44.56 -10.94 -6.62
N ASN A 424 -43.55 -10.41 -7.31
CA ASN A 424 -43.71 -9.50 -8.43
C ASN A 424 -43.39 -10.16 -9.79
N GLY A 425 -43.33 -11.49 -9.85
CA GLY A 425 -43.21 -12.25 -11.10
C GLY A 425 -41.79 -12.44 -11.62
N TYR A 426 -40.77 -12.13 -10.83
CA TYR A 426 -39.37 -12.43 -11.16
C TYR A 426 -38.93 -13.72 -10.49
N ALA A 427 -38.40 -14.67 -11.25
CA ALA A 427 -37.67 -15.80 -10.67
C ALA A 427 -36.31 -15.32 -10.16
N THR A 428 -35.78 -16.00 -9.15
CA THR A 428 -34.48 -15.64 -8.57
C THR A 428 -33.56 -16.84 -8.52
N LEU A 429 -32.36 -16.68 -9.05
CA LEU A 429 -31.31 -17.69 -9.03
C LEU A 429 -30.18 -17.22 -8.10
N GLN A 430 -30.18 -17.69 -6.86
CA GLN A 430 -29.17 -17.32 -5.87
C GLN A 430 -27.95 -18.23 -6.00
N LEU A 431 -26.78 -17.68 -6.28
CA LEU A 431 -25.53 -18.41 -6.43
C LEU A 431 -24.74 -18.45 -5.13
N LYS A 432 -24.16 -19.61 -4.80
CA LYS A 432 -23.19 -19.73 -3.72
C LYS A 432 -21.77 -19.56 -4.28
N ASN A 433 -20.94 -18.78 -3.60
CA ASN A 433 -19.55 -18.61 -3.98
C ASN A 433 -18.78 -19.93 -3.73
N THR A 434 -17.96 -20.37 -4.68
CA THR A 434 -17.40 -21.73 -4.75
C THR A 434 -16.00 -21.82 -4.14
N HIS A 435 -15.23 -20.74 -4.19
CA HIS A 435 -13.84 -20.67 -3.73
C HIS A 435 -13.71 -20.11 -2.29
N GLU A 436 -14.83 -19.99 -1.55
CA GLU A 436 -14.92 -19.53 -0.15
C GLU A 436 -13.89 -20.23 0.76
N SER A 437 -13.82 -21.57 0.69
CA SER A 437 -12.95 -22.38 1.56
C SER A 437 -11.45 -22.30 1.23
N GLU A 438 -11.08 -21.89 0.01
CA GLU A 438 -9.67 -21.70 -0.38
C GLU A 438 -9.09 -20.42 0.24
N ILE A 439 -9.93 -19.46 0.60
CA ILE A 439 -9.54 -18.28 1.38
C ILE A 439 -9.35 -18.65 2.86
N ILE A 440 -10.19 -19.51 3.44
CA ILE A 440 -10.10 -19.97 4.84
C ILE A 440 -8.81 -20.80 5.07
N ARG A 441 -8.40 -21.65 4.13
CA ARG A 441 -7.12 -22.39 4.21
C ARG A 441 -5.88 -21.50 4.22
N ARG A 442 -6.00 -20.21 3.90
CA ARG A 442 -4.88 -19.24 3.92
C ARG A 442 -4.53 -18.75 5.32
N SER A 443 -5.42 -18.89 6.32
CA SER A 443 -5.06 -18.67 7.73
C SER A 443 -4.05 -19.73 8.24
N GLY A 444 -3.75 -20.77 7.44
CA GLY A 444 -2.72 -21.79 7.69
C GLY A 444 -1.53 -21.83 6.71
N GLY A 445 -1.37 -20.86 5.80
CA GLY A 445 -0.09 -20.61 5.10
C GLY A 445 0.32 -21.52 3.92
N SER A 446 -0.60 -22.05 3.10
CA SER A 446 -0.22 -22.94 1.98
C SER A 446 -1.07 -22.85 0.70
N GLY A 447 -1.44 -21.65 0.22
CA GLY A 447 -2.17 -21.48 -1.06
C GLY A 447 -1.43 -20.61 -2.09
N ASN A 448 -1.34 -21.07 -3.34
CA ASN A 448 -0.65 -20.39 -4.45
C ASN A 448 -1.52 -19.36 -5.23
N LYS A 449 -2.84 -19.29 -5.01
CA LYS A 449 -3.76 -18.38 -5.71
C LYS A 449 -3.88 -17.04 -4.99
N THR A 450 -3.90 -15.92 -5.70
CA THR A 450 -4.14 -14.54 -5.23
C THR A 450 -5.64 -14.24 -5.06
N MET A 451 -6.01 -13.11 -4.46
CA MET A 451 -7.44 -12.72 -4.37
C MET A 451 -8.02 -12.41 -5.76
N ALA A 452 -7.22 -11.81 -6.65
CA ALA A 452 -7.56 -11.61 -8.06
C ALA A 452 -7.93 -12.93 -8.74
N ASP A 453 -7.21 -14.01 -8.44
CA ASP A 453 -7.51 -15.32 -9.00
C ASP A 453 -8.88 -15.84 -8.55
N VAL A 454 -9.25 -15.58 -7.30
CA VAL A 454 -10.57 -15.95 -6.77
C VAL A 454 -11.67 -15.14 -7.45
N TYR A 455 -11.56 -13.82 -7.53
CA TYR A 455 -12.57 -13.00 -8.24
C TYR A 455 -12.77 -13.47 -9.67
N PHE A 456 -11.66 -13.73 -10.38
CA PHE A 456 -11.71 -14.13 -11.76
C PHE A 456 -12.34 -15.53 -11.94
N GLU A 457 -12.01 -16.49 -11.07
CA GLU A 457 -12.66 -17.80 -11.09
C GLU A 457 -14.16 -17.70 -10.77
N GLU A 458 -14.57 -16.80 -9.85
CA GLU A 458 -15.99 -16.56 -9.55
C GLU A 458 -16.74 -15.85 -10.71
N VAL A 459 -16.07 -14.98 -11.47
CA VAL A 459 -16.58 -14.39 -12.72
C VAL A 459 -16.79 -15.48 -13.79
N LEU A 460 -15.80 -16.34 -14.00
CA LEU A 460 -15.94 -17.46 -14.94
C LEU A 460 -17.05 -18.42 -14.52
N ASP A 461 -17.20 -18.67 -13.21
CA ASP A 461 -18.33 -19.45 -12.69
C ASP A 461 -19.68 -18.76 -13.02
N GLN A 462 -19.76 -17.43 -12.96
CA GLN A 462 -20.98 -16.72 -13.38
C GLN A 462 -21.23 -16.84 -14.88
N PHE A 463 -20.18 -16.80 -15.69
CA PHE A 463 -20.28 -16.97 -17.15
C PHE A 463 -20.81 -18.35 -17.50
N ALA A 464 -20.27 -19.40 -16.87
CA ALA A 464 -20.74 -20.76 -17.03
C ALA A 464 -22.21 -20.91 -16.58
N VAL A 465 -22.59 -20.28 -15.46
CA VAL A 465 -24.00 -20.27 -15.02
C VAL A 465 -24.91 -19.64 -16.07
N ILE A 466 -24.59 -18.45 -16.58
CA ILE A 466 -25.39 -17.76 -17.61
C ILE A 466 -25.51 -18.63 -18.86
N ASP A 467 -24.41 -19.25 -19.30
CA ASP A 467 -24.42 -20.15 -20.44
C ASP A 467 -25.33 -21.36 -20.19
N GLU A 468 -25.24 -21.99 -19.02
CA GLU A 468 -26.00 -23.18 -18.67
C GLU A 468 -27.49 -22.91 -18.37
N MET A 469 -27.87 -21.67 -18.04
CA MET A 469 -29.27 -21.28 -17.81
C MET A 469 -30.18 -21.62 -19.00
N ARG A 470 -29.65 -21.68 -20.23
CA ARG A 470 -30.39 -22.11 -21.43
C ARG A 470 -30.94 -23.55 -21.36
N TYR A 471 -30.41 -24.37 -20.45
CA TYR A 471 -30.91 -25.73 -20.22
C TYR A 471 -32.09 -25.79 -19.25
N ILE A 472 -32.45 -24.66 -18.63
CA ILE A 472 -33.53 -24.55 -17.64
C ILE A 472 -34.73 -23.86 -18.32
N PRO A 473 -35.78 -24.61 -18.70
CA PRO A 473 -36.88 -24.09 -19.50
C PRO A 473 -37.73 -23.04 -18.79
N GLU A 474 -37.65 -22.94 -17.46
CA GLU A 474 -38.35 -21.90 -16.69
C GLU A 474 -37.66 -20.53 -16.75
N ILE A 475 -36.45 -20.42 -17.30
CA ILE A 475 -35.70 -19.16 -17.39
C ILE A 475 -35.98 -18.49 -18.74
N ASP A 476 -36.36 -17.22 -18.69
CA ASP A 476 -36.44 -16.35 -19.86
C ASP A 476 -35.06 -15.77 -20.16
N MET A 477 -34.39 -16.33 -21.17
CA MET A 477 -33.04 -15.91 -21.56
C MET A 477 -32.98 -14.49 -22.14
N ASP A 478 -34.10 -13.92 -22.58
CA ASP A 478 -34.14 -12.55 -23.11
C ASP A 478 -34.28 -11.51 -21.97
N ASN A 479 -34.54 -11.95 -20.73
CA ASN A 479 -34.80 -11.09 -19.59
C ASN A 479 -34.02 -11.56 -18.34
N ILE A 480 -32.69 -11.55 -18.48
CA ILE A 480 -31.75 -11.84 -17.39
C ILE A 480 -31.29 -10.53 -16.74
N TYR A 481 -31.39 -10.47 -15.42
CA TYR A 481 -30.91 -9.34 -14.61
C TYR A 481 -29.86 -9.84 -13.62
N LEU A 482 -28.86 -9.00 -13.34
CA LEU A 482 -27.85 -9.32 -12.32
C LEU A 482 -28.09 -8.49 -11.07
N TRP A 483 -28.05 -9.13 -9.92
CA TRP A 483 -28.10 -8.48 -8.61
C TRP A 483 -26.91 -8.95 -7.77
N GLY A 484 -26.09 -8.02 -7.30
CA GLY A 484 -24.87 -8.36 -6.59
C GLY A 484 -24.61 -7.48 -5.38
N GLN A 485 -24.29 -8.08 -4.23
CA GLN A 485 -23.83 -7.36 -3.03
C GLN A 485 -22.32 -7.53 -2.84
N ASP A 486 -21.61 -6.45 -2.52
CA ASP A 486 -20.18 -6.48 -2.18
C ASP A 486 -19.34 -7.23 -3.23
N LEU A 487 -18.71 -8.35 -2.88
CA LEU A 487 -18.04 -9.28 -3.81
C LEU A 487 -18.92 -9.65 -5.01
N GLY A 488 -20.16 -10.08 -4.76
CA GLY A 488 -21.13 -10.43 -5.79
C GLY A 488 -21.49 -9.23 -6.69
N GLY A 489 -21.42 -8.02 -6.16
CA GLY A 489 -21.59 -6.77 -6.92
C GLY A 489 -20.49 -6.56 -7.95
N ILE A 490 -19.24 -6.78 -7.56
CA ILE A 490 -18.09 -6.68 -8.47
C ILE A 490 -18.16 -7.74 -9.58
N ILE A 491 -18.49 -8.99 -9.22
CA ILE A 491 -18.63 -10.09 -10.16
C ILE A 491 -19.76 -9.80 -11.16
N SER A 492 -20.90 -9.33 -10.67
CA SER A 492 -22.05 -8.99 -11.50
C SER A 492 -21.76 -7.85 -12.45
N LEU A 493 -21.07 -6.81 -11.96
CA LEU A 493 -20.69 -5.67 -12.78
C LEU A 493 -19.73 -6.06 -13.91
N TYR A 494 -18.67 -6.81 -13.61
CA TYR A 494 -17.77 -7.34 -14.64
C TYR A 494 -18.53 -8.21 -15.65
N THR A 495 -19.44 -9.04 -15.16
CA THR A 495 -20.20 -9.95 -16.00
C THR A 495 -21.11 -9.24 -16.97
N GLY A 496 -21.87 -8.25 -16.50
CA GLY A 496 -22.76 -7.52 -17.40
C GLY A 496 -22.01 -6.67 -18.42
N ILE A 497 -20.80 -6.18 -18.12
CA ILE A 497 -19.98 -5.44 -19.10
C ILE A 497 -19.45 -6.37 -20.21
N GLU A 498 -19.05 -7.60 -19.88
CA GLU A 498 -18.56 -8.55 -20.87
C GLU A 498 -19.71 -9.23 -21.66
N ARG A 499 -20.91 -9.34 -21.06
CA ARG A 499 -22.07 -10.04 -21.63
C ARG A 499 -23.27 -9.12 -21.87
N GLN A 500 -23.00 -7.94 -22.43
CA GLN A 500 -24.02 -6.88 -22.58
C GLN A 500 -25.22 -7.28 -23.43
N ASP A 501 -25.03 -8.18 -24.40
CA ASP A 501 -26.09 -8.67 -25.28
C ASP A 501 -27.03 -9.68 -24.58
N GLU A 502 -26.64 -10.20 -23.41
CA GLU A 502 -27.37 -11.22 -22.64
C GLU A 502 -28.01 -10.65 -21.38
N ILE A 503 -27.54 -9.49 -20.89
CA ILE A 503 -27.95 -8.91 -19.61
C ILE A 503 -28.78 -7.66 -19.83
N LYS A 504 -30.01 -7.66 -19.31
CA LYS A 504 -30.98 -6.57 -19.49
C LYS A 504 -30.83 -5.43 -18.49
N GLY A 505 -30.24 -5.70 -17.32
CA GLY A 505 -29.96 -4.68 -16.31
C GLY A 505 -29.20 -5.21 -15.10
N MET A 506 -28.50 -4.31 -14.40
CA MET A 506 -27.63 -4.64 -13.26
C MET A 506 -27.95 -3.82 -12.03
N ILE A 507 -28.12 -4.49 -10.89
CA ILE A 507 -28.33 -3.86 -9.59
C ILE A 507 -27.16 -4.24 -8.69
N ILE A 508 -26.35 -3.25 -8.34
CA ILE A 508 -25.09 -3.42 -7.64
C ILE A 508 -25.18 -2.75 -6.28
N VAL A 509 -25.21 -3.54 -5.20
CA VAL A 509 -25.42 -3.06 -3.84
C VAL A 509 -24.10 -3.05 -3.07
N GLN A 510 -23.72 -1.90 -2.54
CA GLN A 510 -22.50 -1.71 -1.74
C GLN A 510 -21.24 -2.33 -2.37
N PRO A 511 -20.95 -2.06 -3.66
CA PRO A 511 -19.77 -2.64 -4.28
C PRO A 511 -18.51 -2.03 -3.66
N TYR A 512 -17.57 -2.84 -3.17
CA TYR A 512 -16.30 -2.37 -2.58
C TYR A 512 -15.31 -1.85 -3.65
N LEU A 513 -15.73 -0.94 -4.52
CA LEU A 513 -15.01 -0.47 -5.72
C LEU A 513 -13.66 0.23 -5.45
N ASN A 514 -13.34 0.55 -4.20
CA ASN A 514 -12.08 1.21 -3.82
C ASN A 514 -10.86 0.28 -3.97
N ASP A 515 -11.02 -1.03 -3.75
CA ASP A 515 -9.89 -1.98 -3.70
C ASP A 515 -9.58 -2.64 -5.05
N TYR A 516 -10.39 -2.39 -6.09
CA TYR A 516 -10.38 -3.18 -7.33
C TYR A 516 -9.94 -2.42 -8.59
N GLN A 517 -9.22 -1.32 -8.43
CA GLN A 517 -8.73 -0.53 -9.57
C GLN A 517 -7.60 -1.23 -10.36
N SER A 518 -6.89 -2.18 -9.74
CA SER A 518 -5.83 -2.95 -10.41
C SER A 518 -5.54 -4.26 -9.67
N LEU A 519 -6.30 -5.32 -9.98
CA LEU A 519 -5.98 -6.67 -9.51
C LEU A 519 -5.22 -7.43 -10.61
N ALA A 520 -4.06 -8.00 -10.27
CA ALA A 520 -3.24 -8.79 -11.18
C ALA A 520 -3.56 -10.29 -11.03
N PHE A 521 -3.98 -10.92 -12.12
CA PHE A 521 -4.25 -12.37 -12.17
C PHE A 521 -2.93 -13.14 -12.28
N SER A 522 -2.76 -14.21 -11.51
CA SER A 522 -1.49 -14.93 -11.44
C SER A 522 -1.24 -15.85 -12.64
N LYS A 523 -2.31 -16.31 -13.30
CA LYS A 523 -2.21 -17.19 -14.48
C LYS A 523 -2.03 -16.41 -15.79
N ASP A 524 -2.41 -15.14 -15.84
CA ASP A 524 -2.18 -14.24 -16.99
C ASP A 524 -1.88 -12.80 -16.52
N PRO A 525 -0.60 -12.39 -16.49
CA PRO A 525 -0.20 -11.05 -16.05
C PRO A 525 -0.65 -9.91 -16.97
N GLU A 526 -1.10 -10.21 -18.20
CA GLU A 526 -1.66 -9.22 -19.12
C GLU A 526 -3.16 -8.97 -18.84
N LEU A 527 -3.82 -9.92 -18.18
CA LEU A 527 -5.21 -9.82 -17.76
C LEU A 527 -5.33 -9.10 -16.40
N PHE A 528 -5.47 -7.79 -16.46
CA PHE A 528 -5.82 -6.98 -15.29
C PHE A 528 -7.34 -6.87 -15.18
N VAL A 529 -7.90 -7.04 -13.97
CA VAL A 529 -9.26 -6.58 -13.70
C VAL A 529 -9.21 -5.05 -13.67
N ARG A 530 -9.40 -4.43 -14.82
CA ARG A 530 -9.51 -2.98 -14.97
C ARG A 530 -10.98 -2.59 -15.06
N LEU A 531 -11.73 -2.91 -14.01
CA LEU A 531 -13.17 -2.69 -13.97
C LEU A 531 -13.55 -1.27 -14.41
N TYR A 532 -12.79 -0.25 -13.97
CA TYR A 532 -12.97 1.15 -14.33
C TYR A 532 -12.70 1.49 -15.80
N ASP A 533 -11.79 0.78 -16.46
CA ASP A 533 -11.48 0.98 -17.88
C ASP A 533 -12.58 0.39 -18.76
N LEU A 534 -13.35 -0.57 -18.23
CA LEU A 534 -14.46 -1.22 -18.92
C LEU A 534 -15.80 -0.48 -18.74
N LEU A 535 -15.94 0.36 -17.71
CA LEU A 535 -17.19 1.07 -17.42
C LEU A 535 -17.70 1.97 -18.56
N PRO A 536 -16.85 2.71 -19.30
CA PRO A 536 -17.29 3.52 -20.43
C PRO A 536 -17.96 2.73 -21.55
N ASP A 537 -17.62 1.45 -21.68
CA ASP A 537 -18.20 0.56 -22.68
C ASP A 537 -19.49 -0.10 -22.18
N CYS A 538 -19.92 0.14 -20.94
CA CYS A 538 -21.08 -0.48 -20.33
C CYS A 538 -22.39 0.16 -20.82
N THR A 539 -23.04 -0.45 -21.80
CA THR A 539 -24.36 -0.07 -22.31
C THR A 539 -25.52 -0.68 -21.54
N VAL A 540 -25.26 -1.63 -20.63
CA VAL A 540 -26.29 -2.25 -19.79
C VAL A 540 -26.76 -1.26 -18.72
N PRO A 541 -28.08 -0.98 -18.61
CA PRO A 541 -28.61 -0.11 -17.56
C PRO A 541 -28.22 -0.60 -16.17
N THR A 542 -27.57 0.26 -15.39
CA THR A 542 -26.93 -0.13 -14.12
C THR A 542 -27.32 0.80 -12.98
N VAL A 543 -27.89 0.23 -11.92
CA VAL A 543 -28.18 0.93 -10.66
C VAL A 543 -27.16 0.50 -9.61
N ILE A 544 -26.37 1.45 -9.11
CA ILE A 544 -25.48 1.26 -7.96
C ILE A 544 -26.18 1.82 -6.70
N MET A 545 -26.30 1.00 -5.65
CA MET A 545 -26.93 1.37 -4.39
C MET A 545 -25.89 1.45 -3.26
N GLU A 546 -25.82 2.58 -2.57
CA GLU A 546 -24.89 2.81 -1.46
C GLU A 546 -25.62 3.38 -0.23
N PRO A 547 -25.17 3.08 1.01
CA PRO A 547 -25.71 3.72 2.19
C PRO A 547 -25.31 5.19 2.21
N GLU A 548 -26.17 6.06 2.73
CA GLU A 548 -25.89 7.52 2.79
C GLU A 548 -24.57 7.87 3.50
N ASN A 549 -24.17 7.05 4.48
CA ASN A 549 -22.94 7.20 5.25
C ASN A 549 -21.76 6.37 4.68
N GLY A 550 -21.90 5.82 3.48
CA GLY A 550 -20.93 4.94 2.82
C GLY A 550 -19.77 5.65 2.13
N LEU A 551 -18.87 4.86 1.55
CA LEU A 551 -17.71 5.32 0.76
C LEU A 551 -18.15 5.69 -0.67
N LEU A 552 -18.83 6.83 -0.82
CA LEU A 552 -19.49 7.21 -2.08
C LEU A 552 -18.54 7.62 -3.23
N SER A 553 -17.26 7.88 -2.97
CA SER A 553 -16.36 8.45 -3.98
C SER A 553 -16.14 7.51 -5.17
N ALA A 554 -15.96 6.22 -4.91
CA ALA A 554 -15.75 5.22 -5.95
C ALA A 554 -17.03 4.96 -6.76
N SER A 555 -18.16 4.79 -6.08
CA SER A 555 -19.46 4.52 -6.71
C SER A 555 -19.94 5.72 -7.54
N ARG A 556 -19.71 6.96 -7.10
CA ARG A 556 -19.94 8.16 -7.91
C ARG A 556 -19.06 8.19 -9.16
N LYS A 557 -17.78 7.84 -9.03
CA LYS A 557 -16.85 7.78 -10.17
C LYS A 557 -17.31 6.71 -11.16
N ALA A 558 -17.66 5.53 -10.68
CA ALA A 558 -18.12 4.43 -11.52
C ALA A 558 -19.38 4.81 -12.31
N VAL A 559 -20.40 5.34 -11.64
CA VAL A 559 -21.62 5.83 -12.29
C VAL A 559 -21.33 6.93 -13.30
N SER A 560 -20.45 7.89 -12.98
CA SER A 560 -20.08 8.96 -13.92
C SER A 560 -19.32 8.48 -15.16
N SER A 561 -18.74 7.28 -15.10
CA SER A 561 -18.04 6.66 -16.22
C SER A 561 -18.94 5.79 -17.08
N MET A 562 -20.15 5.45 -16.62
CA MET A 562 -21.08 4.60 -17.36
C MET A 562 -22.03 5.45 -18.22
N PRO A 563 -22.32 5.04 -19.46
CA PRO A 563 -23.36 5.62 -20.30
C PRO A 563 -24.76 5.63 -19.66
N ASP A 564 -25.14 4.56 -18.96
CA ASP A 564 -26.45 4.41 -18.31
C ASP A 564 -26.28 3.88 -16.86
N GLY A 565 -25.60 4.71 -16.05
CA GLY A 565 -25.40 4.46 -14.62
C GLY A 565 -26.28 5.37 -13.76
N GLU A 566 -26.92 4.80 -12.74
CA GLU A 566 -27.66 5.53 -11.71
C GLU A 566 -27.09 5.21 -10.32
N LEU A 567 -26.89 6.24 -9.49
CA LEU A 567 -26.51 6.08 -8.08
C LEU A 567 -27.73 6.35 -7.18
N ILE A 568 -28.16 5.35 -6.43
CA ILE A 568 -29.22 5.46 -5.42
C ILE A 568 -28.60 5.39 -4.03
N LEU A 569 -28.97 6.33 -3.16
CA LEU A 569 -28.58 6.32 -1.76
C LEU A 569 -29.72 5.78 -0.91
N PHE A 570 -29.42 4.93 0.07
CA PHE A 570 -30.40 4.39 1.00
C PHE A 570 -30.00 4.61 2.47
N GLU A 571 -31.01 4.67 3.34
CA GLU A 571 -30.82 4.78 4.79
C GLU A 571 -30.52 3.40 5.42
N GLY A 572 -29.54 3.36 6.33
CA GLY A 572 -29.06 2.12 6.95
C GLY A 572 -27.82 1.54 6.27
N VAL A 573 -27.32 0.41 6.76
CA VAL A 573 -26.24 -0.36 6.11
C VAL A 573 -26.73 -1.78 6.00
N LEU A 574 -26.72 -2.36 4.79
CA LEU A 574 -27.03 -3.77 4.65
C LEU A 574 -25.95 -4.59 5.36
N THR A 575 -26.28 -5.03 6.56
CA THR A 575 -25.49 -5.97 7.36
C THR A 575 -26.41 -7.12 7.74
N LYS A 576 -25.84 -8.27 8.13
CA LYS A 576 -26.56 -9.47 8.58
C LYS A 576 -27.62 -9.24 9.67
N TYR A 577 -27.62 -8.06 10.31
CA TYR A 577 -28.48 -7.72 11.44
C TYR A 577 -29.40 -6.51 11.21
N ASP A 578 -29.41 -5.90 10.01
CA ASP A 578 -30.27 -4.73 9.70
C ASP A 578 -31.42 -5.09 8.75
N HIS A 579 -32.53 -5.53 9.34
CA HIS A 579 -33.75 -5.89 8.61
C HIS A 579 -34.49 -4.72 7.97
N ALA A 580 -34.24 -3.48 8.40
CA ALA A 580 -34.88 -2.30 7.83
C ALA A 580 -34.21 -1.89 6.50
N ALA A 581 -32.88 -1.94 6.46
CA ALA A 581 -32.11 -1.72 5.23
C ALA A 581 -32.47 -2.76 4.14
N GLU A 582 -32.65 -4.04 4.52
CA GLU A 582 -33.00 -5.12 3.59
C GLU A 582 -34.35 -4.88 2.87
N ASN A 583 -35.37 -4.40 3.58
CA ASN A 583 -36.67 -4.09 3.00
C ASN A 583 -36.59 -2.91 2.03
N ASN A 584 -35.87 -1.85 2.41
CA ASN A 584 -35.67 -0.67 1.58
C ASN A 584 -34.97 -1.03 0.26
N ILE A 585 -33.91 -1.84 0.34
CA ILE A 585 -33.17 -2.33 -0.83
C ILE A 585 -34.05 -3.20 -1.73
N GLY A 586 -34.90 -4.06 -1.16
CA GLY A 586 -35.86 -4.85 -1.92
C GLY A 586 -36.84 -3.99 -2.72
N GLU A 587 -37.37 -2.92 -2.13
CA GLU A 587 -38.28 -1.99 -2.81
C GLU A 587 -37.56 -1.20 -3.94
N LEU A 588 -36.36 -0.69 -3.67
CA LEU A 588 -35.53 -0.01 -4.66
C LEU A 588 -35.15 -0.95 -5.83
N THR A 589 -34.80 -2.20 -5.51
CA THR A 589 -34.49 -3.24 -6.49
C THR A 589 -35.68 -3.46 -7.42
N LEU A 590 -36.88 -3.59 -6.85
CA LEU A 590 -38.10 -3.79 -7.63
C LEU A 590 -38.46 -2.57 -8.48
N ALA A 591 -38.22 -1.36 -7.96
CA ALA A 591 -38.46 -0.12 -8.71
C ALA A 591 -37.57 -0.03 -9.95
N ALA A 592 -36.28 -0.37 -9.81
CA ALA A 592 -35.33 -0.42 -10.93
C ALA A 592 -35.75 -1.45 -11.99
N LEU A 593 -36.07 -2.69 -11.59
CA LEU A 593 -36.51 -3.74 -12.51
C LEU A 593 -37.78 -3.35 -13.28
N LYS A 594 -38.76 -2.76 -12.59
CA LYS A 594 -40.00 -2.27 -13.22
C LYS A 594 -39.75 -1.12 -14.18
N ASN A 595 -38.69 -0.33 -13.98
CA ASN A 595 -38.34 0.76 -14.89
C ASN A 595 -37.76 0.23 -16.20
N TRP A 596 -36.89 -0.79 -16.14
CA TRP A 596 -36.30 -1.43 -17.34
C TRP A 596 -37.28 -2.31 -18.12
N ASP A 597 -38.39 -2.68 -17.50
CA ASP A 597 -39.46 -3.46 -18.12
C ASP A 597 -40.55 -2.62 -18.80
N ARG A 598 -40.53 -1.28 -18.63
CA ARG A 598 -41.42 -0.34 -19.32
C ARG A 598 -40.90 -0.01 -20.70
#